data_AF-A0A8T5HRA2-F1
#
_entry.id   AF-A0A8T5HRA2-F1
#
_cell.length_a   1.000
_cell.length_b   1.000
_cell.length_c   1.000
_cell.angle_alpha   90.00
_cell.angle_beta   90.00
_cell.angle_gamma   90.00
#
_symmetry.space_group_name_H-M   'P 1'
#
loop_
_entity.id
_entity.type
_entity.pdbx_description
1 polymer ?
#
loop_
_entity_poly.entity_id
_entity_poly.type
_entity_poly.pdbx_seq_one_letter_code
_entity_poly.pdbx_strand_id
1 'polypeptide(L)'
;MKTVWTFTNKKELDKNQFIDYFERKVFRTIRKHQLLPKNKIFTLKKSQDINTAVLKQILETKFQVKLLPSREGTYRSATKPNTSTTNLSSEAENIFKKIIKGNFGHKTKPSPLLNLSDKEIELYAKLKNIKGTKRKENKKIQNLFKKFLTKNQDLEVNILNAQNQIIPQNYLS
;
A
#
# COMPACT_ATOMS: atom_id res chain seq x y z
N MET A 1 -12.85 -13.99 22.96
CA MET A 1 -12.34 -12.93 22.03
C MET A 1 -12.79 -13.29 20.63
N LYS A 2 -13.27 -12.34 19.82
CA LYS A 2 -13.74 -12.61 18.45
C LYS A 2 -12.58 -12.41 17.47
N THR A 3 -12.21 -13.47 16.76
CA THR A 3 -11.22 -13.43 15.67
C THR A 3 -11.72 -12.52 14.55
N VAL A 4 -10.85 -11.62 14.07
CA VAL A 4 -11.15 -10.71 12.96
C VAL A 4 -10.27 -10.97 11.73
N TRP A 5 -9.15 -11.68 11.91
CA TRP A 5 -8.20 -11.97 10.86
C TRP A 5 -7.52 -13.32 11.09
N THR A 6 -7.32 -14.07 10.00
CA THR A 6 -6.59 -15.34 10.00
C THR A 6 -5.56 -15.31 8.88
N PHE A 7 -4.29 -15.54 9.21
CA PHE A 7 -3.20 -15.63 8.24
C PHE A 7 -3.22 -16.97 7.51
N THR A 8 -2.49 -17.06 6.39
CA THR A 8 -2.32 -18.30 5.61
C THR A 8 -1.70 -19.43 6.43
N ASN A 9 -0.87 -19.10 7.43
CA ASN A 9 -0.30 -20.05 8.40
C ASN A 9 -1.23 -20.38 9.58
N LYS A 10 -2.54 -20.08 9.47
CA LYS A 10 -3.58 -20.29 10.50
C LYS A 10 -3.42 -19.50 11.80
N LYS A 11 -2.45 -18.58 11.89
CA LYS A 11 -2.40 -17.66 13.03
C LYS A 11 -3.61 -16.73 13.00
N GLU A 12 -4.29 -16.60 14.13
CA GLU A 12 -5.47 -15.75 14.29
C GLU A 12 -5.15 -14.49 15.07
N LEU A 13 -5.83 -13.38 14.74
CA LEU A 13 -5.76 -12.12 15.48
C LEU A 13 -7.16 -11.66 15.88
N ASP A 14 -7.28 -11.18 17.12
CA ASP A 14 -8.42 -10.38 17.55
C ASP A 14 -8.33 -8.93 17.02
N LYS A 15 -9.34 -8.11 17.34
CA LYS A 15 -9.41 -6.70 16.93
C LYS A 15 -8.16 -5.89 17.30
N ASN A 16 -7.71 -5.97 18.55
CA ASN A 16 -6.61 -5.14 19.05
C ASN A 16 -5.28 -5.64 18.49
N GLN A 17 -5.09 -6.95 18.44
CA GLN A 17 -3.92 -7.59 17.86
C GLN A 17 -3.78 -7.27 16.37
N PHE A 18 -4.90 -7.26 15.61
CA PHE A 18 -4.89 -6.90 14.20
C PHE A 18 -4.53 -5.43 13.99
N ILE A 19 -5.13 -4.51 14.75
CA ILE A 19 -4.83 -3.08 14.68
C ILE A 19 -3.34 -2.84 14.93
N ASP A 20 -2.81 -3.43 16.01
CA ASP A 20 -1.41 -3.28 16.38
C ASP A 20 -0.46 -3.92 15.36
N TYR A 21 -0.77 -5.12 14.85
CA TYR A 21 -0.04 -5.72 13.72
C TYR A 21 0.00 -4.78 12.51
N PHE A 22 -1.14 -4.22 12.13
CA PHE A 22 -1.29 -3.36 10.95
C PHE A 22 -0.45 -2.08 11.10
N GLU A 23 -0.60 -1.35 12.20
CA GLU A 23 0.14 -0.13 12.50
C GLU A 23 1.66 -0.40 12.58
N ARG A 24 2.08 -1.48 13.25
CA ARG A 24 3.49 -1.89 13.31
C ARG A 24 4.06 -2.20 11.93
N LYS A 25 3.30 -2.83 11.05
CA LYS A 25 3.73 -3.16 9.67
C LYS A 25 3.96 -1.89 8.84
N VAL A 26 3.13 -0.86 8.99
CA VAL A 26 3.34 0.46 8.35
C VAL A 26 4.65 1.09 8.81
N PHE A 27 4.86 1.24 10.13
CA PHE A 27 6.07 1.88 10.66
C PHE A 27 7.34 1.07 10.36
N ARG A 28 7.26 -0.26 10.38
CA ARG A 28 8.37 -1.13 9.96
C ARG A 28 8.72 -0.91 8.49
N THR A 29 7.73 -0.74 7.62
CA THR A 29 7.94 -0.44 6.19
C THR A 29 8.61 0.92 6.02
N ILE A 30 8.15 1.95 6.73
CA ILE A 30 8.77 3.29 6.73
C ILE A 30 10.25 3.20 7.14
N ARG A 31 10.56 2.49 8.23
CA ARG A 31 11.93 2.34 8.72
C ARG A 31 12.80 1.55 7.74
N LYS A 32 12.30 0.41 7.24
CA LYS A 32 13.04 -0.47 6.32
C LYS A 32 13.46 0.25 5.04
N HIS A 33 12.57 1.09 4.50
CA HIS A 33 12.81 1.80 3.24
C HIS A 33 13.22 3.27 3.43
N GLN A 34 13.62 3.66 4.66
CA GLN A 34 14.07 5.01 4.99
C GLN A 34 13.11 6.13 4.52
N LEU A 35 11.80 5.89 4.63
CA LEU A 35 10.75 6.80 4.15
C LEU A 35 10.46 7.97 5.10
N LEU A 36 11.22 8.12 6.18
CA LEU A 36 11.00 9.19 7.14
C LEU A 36 11.53 10.52 6.58
N PRO A 37 10.69 11.55 6.42
CA PRO A 37 11.16 12.86 5.95
C PRO A 37 12.13 13.50 6.94
N LYS A 38 13.12 14.24 6.44
CA LYS A 38 14.13 14.92 7.30
C LYS A 38 13.50 15.84 8.35
N ASN A 39 12.43 16.55 7.98
CA ASN A 39 11.68 17.43 8.87
C ASN A 39 10.59 16.71 9.67
N LYS A 40 10.48 15.38 9.56
CA LYS A 40 9.46 14.52 10.21
C LYS A 40 8.00 14.91 9.89
N ILE A 41 7.77 15.67 8.81
CA ILE A 41 6.44 16.04 8.34
C ILE A 41 6.13 15.23 7.07
N PHE A 42 5.12 14.37 7.14
CA PHE A 42 4.64 13.64 5.98
C PHE A 42 3.73 14.51 5.13
N THR A 43 3.94 14.52 3.81
CA THR A 43 3.05 15.19 2.87
C THR A 43 2.37 14.15 1.99
N LEU A 44 1.04 14.09 2.06
CA LEU A 44 0.20 13.19 1.28
C LEU A 44 -0.58 13.96 0.22
N LYS A 45 -0.90 13.31 -0.90
CA LYS A 45 -1.87 13.86 -1.85
C LYS A 45 -3.26 13.88 -1.21
N LYS A 46 -3.95 15.02 -1.24
CA LYS A 46 -5.35 15.11 -0.81
C LYS A 46 -6.21 14.25 -1.74
N SER A 47 -6.87 13.25 -1.17
CA SER A 47 -7.73 12.29 -1.86
C SER A 47 -8.82 11.80 -0.91
N GLN A 48 -9.96 11.38 -1.46
CA GLN A 48 -11.01 10.69 -0.71
C GLN A 48 -10.78 9.17 -0.62
N ASP A 49 -9.69 8.67 -1.21
CA ASP A 49 -9.30 7.26 -1.20
C ASP A 49 -9.09 6.74 0.23
N ILE A 50 -9.65 5.56 0.52
CA ILE A 50 -9.50 4.84 1.78
C ILE A 50 -8.02 4.66 2.17
N ASN A 51 -7.13 4.40 1.21
CA ASN A 51 -5.70 4.28 1.47
C ASN A 51 -5.11 5.57 2.04
N THR A 52 -5.57 6.72 1.54
CA THR A 52 -5.10 8.04 1.99
C THR A 52 -5.61 8.32 3.40
N ALA A 53 -6.88 8.03 3.68
CA ALA A 53 -7.48 8.21 5.00
C ALA A 53 -6.81 7.32 6.06
N VAL A 54 -6.60 6.03 5.74
CA VAL A 54 -5.94 5.06 6.62
C VAL A 54 -4.50 5.48 6.90
N LEU A 55 -3.71 5.79 5.86
CA LEU A 55 -2.31 6.16 6.06
C LEU A 55 -2.18 7.46 6.86
N LYS A 56 -3.02 8.45 6.58
CA LYS A 56 -3.07 9.71 7.34
C LYS A 56 -3.26 9.43 8.83
N GLN A 57 -4.31 8.68 9.18
CA GLN A 57 -4.62 8.39 10.59
C GLN A 57 -3.49 7.65 11.31
N ILE A 58 -2.85 6.69 10.64
CA ILE A 58 -1.73 5.94 11.23
C ILE A 58 -0.53 6.86 11.46
N LEU A 59 -0.17 7.69 10.47
CA LEU A 59 0.96 8.59 10.60
C LEU A 59 0.74 9.67 11.67
N GLU A 60 -0.50 10.17 11.80
CA GLU A 60 -0.89 11.16 12.81
C GLU A 60 -0.73 10.67 14.26
N THR A 61 -0.57 9.36 14.47
CA THR A 61 -0.24 8.83 15.82
C THR A 61 1.17 9.21 16.30
N LYS A 62 2.10 9.52 15.38
CA LYS A 62 3.52 9.79 15.72
C LYS A 62 4.13 11.00 15.02
N PHE A 63 3.50 11.50 13.96
CA PHE A 63 4.06 12.51 13.08
C PHE A 63 3.01 13.52 12.64
N GLN A 64 3.47 14.69 12.22
CA GLN A 64 2.60 15.66 11.56
C GLN A 64 2.36 15.25 10.10
N VAL A 65 1.12 15.36 9.64
CA VAL A 65 0.73 15.03 8.27
C VAL A 65 0.07 16.24 7.61
N LYS A 66 0.56 16.62 6.43
CA LYS A 66 -0.02 17.69 5.60
C LYS A 66 -0.62 17.10 4.32
N LEU A 67 -1.87 17.44 4.03
CA LEU A 67 -2.52 17.08 2.77
C LEU A 67 -2.28 18.17 1.72
N LEU A 68 -1.61 17.82 0.62
CA LEU A 68 -1.35 18.72 -0.49
C LEU A 68 -2.48 18.64 -1.53
N PRO A 69 -2.94 19.77 -2.08
CA PRO A 69 -3.99 19.77 -3.10
C PRO A 69 -3.55 19.03 -4.36
N SER A 70 -4.47 18.30 -4.99
CA SER A 70 -4.28 17.73 -6.32
C SER A 70 -4.64 18.80 -7.35
N ARG A 71 -3.68 19.55 -7.90
CA ARG A 71 -3.96 20.37 -9.10
C ARG A 71 -3.68 19.53 -10.35
N GLU A 72 -4.73 19.28 -11.13
CA GLU A 72 -4.60 18.89 -12.53
C GLU A 72 -4.06 20.10 -13.31
N GLY A 73 -3.04 19.90 -14.15
CA GLY A 73 -2.74 20.83 -15.24
C GLY A 73 -1.40 21.57 -15.22
N THR A 74 -0.90 22.15 -14.12
CA THR A 74 0.35 22.94 -14.17
C THR A 74 1.12 22.96 -12.84
N TYR A 75 2.22 22.21 -12.75
CA TYR A 75 3.20 22.35 -11.66
C TYR A 75 4.13 23.53 -12.00
N ARG A 76 3.69 24.76 -11.73
CA ARG A 76 4.61 25.92 -11.74
C ARG A 76 5.13 26.31 -10.34
N SER A 77 4.64 25.68 -9.27
CA SER A 77 5.25 25.71 -7.93
C SER A 77 4.60 24.66 -6.99
N ALA A 78 5.26 23.91 -6.11
CA ALA A 78 6.55 23.20 -6.13
C ALA A 78 6.58 22.28 -4.89
N THR A 79 5.57 21.42 -4.69
CA THR A 79 5.59 20.47 -3.56
C THR A 79 4.95 19.16 -3.96
N LYS A 80 5.79 18.20 -4.37
CA LYS A 80 5.36 16.81 -4.53
C LYS A 80 5.14 16.20 -3.15
N PRO A 81 4.11 15.36 -2.95
CA PRO A 81 4.01 14.51 -1.78
C PRO A 81 5.33 13.74 -1.58
N ASN A 82 5.83 13.70 -0.34
CA ASN A 82 7.05 12.98 -0.01
C ASN A 82 6.80 11.50 0.28
N THR A 83 5.54 11.07 0.30
CA THR A 83 5.15 9.67 0.45
C THR A 83 3.96 9.32 -0.41
N SER A 84 3.87 8.05 -0.81
CA SER A 84 2.78 7.49 -1.60
C SER A 84 1.76 6.77 -0.71
N THR A 85 0.55 6.61 -1.21
CA THR A 85 -0.52 5.80 -0.60
C THR A 85 -0.72 4.47 -1.35
N THR A 86 0.15 4.13 -2.31
CA THR A 86 0.09 2.86 -3.04
C THR A 86 0.20 1.69 -2.07
N ASN A 87 -0.72 0.73 -2.18
CA ASN A 87 -0.75 -0.48 -1.36
C ASN A 87 -0.29 -1.72 -2.16
N LEU A 88 -0.20 -2.88 -1.49
CA LEU A 88 0.26 -4.13 -2.10
C LEU A 88 -0.58 -4.51 -3.32
N SER A 89 -1.90 -4.55 -3.16
CA SER A 89 -2.83 -5.01 -4.21
C SER A 89 -2.81 -4.09 -5.44
N SER A 90 -2.71 -2.78 -5.24
CA SER A 90 -2.58 -1.80 -6.32
C SER A 90 -1.27 -1.96 -7.09
N GLU A 91 -0.16 -2.13 -6.37
CA GLU A 91 1.15 -2.31 -7.00
C GLU A 91 1.23 -3.65 -7.74
N ALA A 92 0.74 -4.73 -7.12
CA ALA A 92 0.68 -6.05 -7.74
C ALA A 92 -0.16 -6.05 -9.03
N GLU A 93 -1.33 -5.40 -9.03
CA GLU A 93 -2.14 -5.25 -10.23
C GLU A 93 -1.40 -4.45 -11.32
N ASN A 94 -0.69 -3.38 -10.94
CA ASN A 94 0.08 -2.56 -11.88
C ASN A 94 1.24 -3.35 -12.51
N ILE A 95 1.99 -4.11 -11.71
CA ILE A 95 3.06 -5.01 -12.19
C ILE A 95 2.47 -6.06 -13.11
N PHE A 96 1.42 -6.76 -12.67
CA PHE A 96 0.80 -7.83 -13.45
C PHE A 96 0.26 -7.32 -14.79
N LYS A 97 -0.37 -6.14 -14.81
CA LYS A 97 -0.82 -5.47 -16.04
C LYS A 97 0.32 -5.19 -17.01
N LYS A 98 1.52 -4.85 -16.53
CA LYS A 98 2.70 -4.62 -17.38
C LYS A 98 3.28 -5.92 -17.90
N ILE A 99 3.35 -6.96 -17.06
CA ILE A 99 3.80 -8.30 -17.45
C ILE A 99 2.94 -8.87 -18.58
N ILE A 100 1.61 -8.75 -18.48
CA ILE A 100 0.69 -9.20 -19.54
C ILE A 100 0.96 -8.49 -20.89
N LYS A 101 1.51 -7.27 -20.85
CA LYS A 101 1.89 -6.49 -22.04
C LYS A 101 3.32 -6.76 -22.50
N GLY A 102 4.01 -7.74 -21.93
CA GLY A 102 5.42 -8.03 -22.21
C GLY A 102 6.41 -7.01 -21.64
N ASN A 103 5.99 -6.13 -20.73
CA ASN A 103 6.87 -5.13 -20.11
C ASN A 103 7.28 -5.54 -18.69
N PHE A 104 8.56 -5.88 -18.54
CA PHE A 104 9.16 -6.31 -17.28
C PHE A 104 9.93 -5.19 -16.54
N GLY A 105 10.07 -4.01 -17.16
CA GLY A 105 10.86 -2.88 -16.66
C GLY A 105 10.13 -2.00 -15.62
N HIS A 106 9.41 -2.58 -14.66
CA HIS A 106 8.72 -1.79 -13.64
C HIS A 106 9.55 -1.65 -12.36
N LYS A 107 10.07 -0.45 -12.11
CA LYS A 107 10.58 -0.11 -10.78
C LYS A 107 9.43 0.15 -9.83
N THR A 108 9.34 -0.62 -8.75
CA THR A 108 8.37 -0.37 -7.68
C THR A 108 8.87 0.76 -6.79
N LYS A 109 7.99 1.72 -6.50
CA LYS A 109 8.29 2.80 -5.58
C LYS A 109 7.92 2.38 -4.16
N PRO A 110 8.81 2.54 -3.17
CA PRO A 110 8.48 2.22 -1.80
C PRO A 110 7.35 3.12 -1.29
N SER A 111 6.44 2.52 -0.53
CA SER A 111 5.27 3.17 0.06
C SER A 111 5.01 2.57 1.44
N PRO A 112 4.55 3.35 2.44
CA PRO A 112 4.25 2.81 3.76
C PRO A 112 3.21 1.68 3.75
N LEU A 113 2.29 1.70 2.78
CA LEU A 113 1.25 0.67 2.61
C LEU A 113 1.64 -0.47 1.67
N LEU A 114 2.87 -0.48 1.13
CA LEU A 114 3.28 -1.41 0.06
C LEU A 114 3.16 -2.89 0.45
N ASN A 115 3.20 -3.21 1.74
CA ASN A 115 3.08 -4.58 2.26
C ASN A 115 1.68 -4.91 2.78
N LEU A 116 0.68 -4.08 2.51
CA LEU A 116 -0.68 -4.23 3.01
C LEU A 116 -1.65 -4.37 1.84
N SER A 117 -2.42 -5.44 1.83
CA SER A 117 -3.45 -5.71 0.82
C SER A 117 -4.68 -4.82 1.00
N ASP A 118 -5.52 -4.72 -0.03
CA ASP A 118 -6.82 -4.06 0.09
C ASP A 118 -7.66 -4.66 1.22
N LYS A 119 -7.65 -5.99 1.35
CA LYS A 119 -8.40 -6.70 2.40
C LYS A 119 -7.96 -6.27 3.80
N GLU A 120 -6.65 -6.18 4.03
CA GLU A 120 -6.12 -5.71 5.31
C GLU A 120 -6.51 -4.24 5.56
N ILE A 121 -6.39 -3.38 4.54
CA ILE A 121 -6.71 -1.94 4.66
C ILE A 121 -8.20 -1.73 4.94
N GLU A 122 -9.07 -2.44 4.24
CA GLU A 122 -10.52 -2.39 4.44
C GLU A 122 -10.92 -2.87 5.82
N LEU A 123 -10.31 -3.95 6.32
CA LEU A 123 -10.56 -4.44 7.66
C LEU A 123 -10.10 -3.41 8.70
N TYR A 124 -8.91 -2.84 8.55
CA TYR A 124 -8.41 -1.80 9.44
C TYR A 124 -9.35 -0.59 9.47
N ALA A 125 -9.74 -0.10 8.29
CA ALA A 125 -10.68 1.01 8.16
C ALA A 125 -12.02 0.72 8.84
N LYS A 126 -12.57 -0.49 8.65
CA LYS A 126 -13.80 -0.93 9.31
C LYS A 126 -13.66 -0.94 10.83
N LEU A 127 -12.57 -1.48 11.37
CA LEU A 127 -12.35 -1.58 12.82
C LEU A 127 -12.13 -0.22 13.50
N LYS A 128 -11.63 0.77 12.75
CA LYS A 128 -11.38 2.15 13.19
C LYS A 128 -12.46 3.14 12.73
N ASN A 129 -13.54 2.69 12.09
CA ASN A 129 -14.63 3.50 11.56
C ASN A 129 -14.19 4.59 10.55
N ILE A 130 -13.18 4.29 9.73
CA ILE A 130 -12.63 5.19 8.72
C ILE A 130 -13.46 5.07 7.44
N LYS A 131 -13.93 6.20 6.90
CA LYS A 131 -14.64 6.27 5.62
C LYS A 131 -13.69 6.68 4.50
N GLY A 132 -13.86 6.10 3.32
CA GLY A 132 -13.11 6.45 2.12
C GLY A 132 -13.59 5.67 0.91
N THR A 133 -13.24 6.15 -0.28
CA THR A 133 -13.56 5.46 -1.53
C THR A 133 -12.58 4.32 -1.77
N LYS A 134 -13.11 3.14 -2.07
CA LYS A 134 -12.28 2.00 -2.50
C LYS A 134 -11.70 2.28 -3.89
N ARG A 135 -10.52 1.73 -4.16
CA ARG A 135 -9.91 1.83 -5.49
C ARG A 135 -10.81 1.19 -6.55
N LYS A 136 -10.82 1.75 -7.75
CA LYS A 136 -11.44 1.12 -8.92
C LYS A 136 -10.47 0.10 -9.50
N GLU A 137 -10.82 -1.17 -9.42
CA GLU A 137 -10.00 -2.25 -9.98
C GLU A 137 -10.22 -2.40 -11.50
N ASN A 138 -9.19 -2.83 -12.23
CA ASN A 138 -9.37 -3.20 -13.63
C ASN A 138 -9.97 -4.62 -13.72
N LYS A 139 -11.26 -4.71 -14.06
CA LYS A 139 -12.00 -5.98 -14.16
C LYS A 139 -11.30 -7.04 -15.00
N LYS A 140 -10.69 -6.68 -16.15
CA LYS A 140 -10.00 -7.66 -17.02
C LYS A 140 -8.79 -8.27 -16.32
N ILE A 141 -8.00 -7.42 -15.66
CA ILE A 141 -6.81 -7.85 -14.93
C ILE A 141 -7.22 -8.65 -13.70
N GLN A 142 -8.21 -8.18 -12.94
CA GLN A 142 -8.73 -8.85 -11.75
C GLN A 142 -9.31 -10.23 -12.04
N ASN A 143 -10.01 -10.42 -13.17
CA ASN A 143 -10.53 -11.74 -13.54
C ASN A 143 -9.40 -12.76 -13.72
N LEU A 144 -8.31 -12.35 -14.37
CA LEU A 144 -7.14 -13.21 -14.53
C LEU A 144 -6.40 -13.39 -13.18
N PHE A 145 -6.23 -12.30 -12.42
CA PHE A 145 -5.59 -12.30 -11.11
C PHE A 145 -6.26 -13.26 -10.13
N LYS A 146 -7.60 -13.26 -10.09
CA LYS A 146 -8.42 -14.17 -9.27
C LYS A 146 -8.20 -15.64 -9.62
N LYS A 147 -8.00 -15.98 -10.91
CA LYS A 147 -7.69 -17.36 -11.34
C LYS A 147 -6.35 -17.84 -10.80
N PHE A 148 -5.37 -16.94 -10.62
CA PHE A 148 -4.08 -17.29 -10.03
C PHE A 148 -4.12 -17.29 -8.50
N LEU A 149 -4.90 -16.41 -7.88
CA LEU A 149 -5.08 -16.36 -6.41
C LEU A 149 -5.64 -17.66 -5.83
N THR A 150 -6.49 -18.38 -6.56
CA THR A 150 -7.01 -19.68 -6.09
C THR A 150 -5.93 -20.75 -5.95
N LYS A 151 -4.85 -20.64 -6.74
CA LYS A 151 -3.71 -21.56 -6.69
C LYS A 151 -2.56 -21.06 -5.83
N ASN A 152 -2.47 -19.73 -5.62
CA ASN A 152 -1.41 -19.09 -4.87
C ASN A 152 -2.00 -17.97 -4.00
N GLN A 153 -2.23 -18.26 -2.72
CA GLN A 153 -2.84 -17.31 -1.78
C GLN A 153 -1.96 -16.07 -1.53
N ASP A 154 -0.65 -16.20 -1.74
CA ASP A 154 0.36 -15.14 -1.55
C ASP A 154 0.76 -14.47 -2.88
N LEU A 155 -0.06 -14.60 -3.93
CA LEU A 155 0.26 -14.12 -5.28
C LEU A 155 0.72 -12.66 -5.33
N GLU A 156 0.05 -11.75 -4.62
CA GLU A 156 0.40 -10.32 -4.62
C GLU A 156 1.82 -10.08 -4.10
N VAL A 157 2.17 -10.74 -3.00
CA VAL A 157 3.51 -10.68 -2.39
C VAL A 157 4.54 -11.31 -3.33
N ASN A 158 4.20 -12.44 -3.94
CA ASN A 158 5.09 -13.14 -4.87
C ASN A 158 5.40 -12.32 -6.13
N ILE A 159 4.40 -11.63 -6.69
CA ILE A 159 4.58 -10.71 -7.83
C ILE A 159 5.53 -9.57 -7.46
N LEU A 160 5.31 -8.94 -6.30
CA LEU A 160 6.15 -7.85 -5.83
C LEU A 160 7.61 -8.31 -5.60
N ASN A 161 7.79 -9.48 -4.98
CA ASN A 161 9.11 -10.05 -4.72
C ASN A 161 9.84 -10.42 -6.02
N ALA A 162 9.15 -11.07 -6.96
CA ALA A 162 9.72 -11.42 -8.26
C ALA A 162 10.16 -10.17 -9.03
N GLN A 163 9.34 -9.11 -9.03
CA GLN A 163 9.70 -7.84 -9.68
C GLN A 163 10.98 -7.22 -9.09
N ASN A 164 11.14 -7.28 -7.76
CA ASN A 164 12.33 -6.77 -7.07
C ASN A 164 13.60 -7.62 -7.32
N GLN A 165 13.46 -8.87 -7.77
CA GLN A 165 14.60 -9.72 -8.15
C GLN A 165 15.06 -9.45 -9.58
N ILE A 166 14.12 -9.21 -10.50
CA ILE A 166 14.40 -8.92 -11.92
C ILE A 166 15.15 -7.59 -12.06
N ILE A 167 14.87 -6.61 -11.19
CA ILE A 167 15.56 -5.31 -11.17
C ILE A 167 16.29 -5.18 -9.82
N PRO A 168 17.58 -5.56 -9.74
CA PRO A 168 18.34 -5.45 -8.50
C PRO A 168 18.33 -4.01 -7.96
N GLN A 169 18.14 -3.89 -6.65
CA GLN A 169 18.13 -2.61 -5.91
C GLN A 169 19.46 -1.84 -5.98
N ASN A 170 20.51 -2.41 -6.58
CA ASN A 170 21.86 -1.84 -6.66
C ASN A 170 22.02 -0.69 -7.69
N TYR A 171 20.93 -0.27 -8.35
CA TYR A 171 20.91 0.92 -9.22
C TYR A 171 20.23 2.12 -8.52
N LEU A 172 20.41 2.26 -7.21
CA LEU A 172 19.79 3.29 -6.34
C LEU A 172 20.84 4.19 -5.68
N SER A 173 21.78 4.71 -6.49
CA SER A 173 22.58 5.90 -6.17
C SER A 173 22.02 7.10 -6.91
#